data_AF-A0A1H8VDX0-F1
#
_entry.id   AF-A0A1H8VDX0-F1
#
_cell.length_a   1.000
_cell.length_b   1.000
_cell.length_c   1.000
_cell.angle_alpha   90.00
_cell.angle_beta   90.00
_cell.angle_gamma   90.00
#
_symmetry.space_group_name_H-M   'P 1'
#
loop_
_entity.id
_entity.type
_entity.pdbx_description
1 polymer ?
#
loop_
_entity_poly.entity_id
_entity_poly.type
_entity_poly.pdbx_seq_one_letter_code
_entity_poly.pdbx_strand_id
1 'polypeptide(L)'
;MAEAQSRADLIEAFSGDWFIFDSARGTGSSACQLSLGTQPTAEDGPMPLSQRHCTAPLTDVAVWDVQQGQLVFVDEAGTPLAQLGGNQRRLTGNLAPDGEGVVVERANGDGSNLEIAQAVQKYRCFFLGVSSDCASEEDLKAPEFPQEAEQQTASIETLGNVVARSQPRRDSSQVGTIPGNTCIQVDQCLVASDGLWCRAGFGDTTAWIARNAVRQGEWPIITFRSDCTQDNE
;
A
#
# COMPACT_ATOMS: atom_id res chain seq x y z
N MET A 1 31.18 6.89 -0.06
CA MET A 1 30.36 6.84 -1.29
C MET A 1 29.58 5.54 -1.20
N ALA A 2 28.25 5.57 -1.23
CA ALA A 2 27.46 4.34 -1.27
C ALA A 2 27.51 3.82 -2.71
N GLU A 3 28.06 2.62 -2.92
CA GLU A 3 27.99 1.97 -4.22
C GLU A 3 26.51 1.65 -4.52
N ALA A 4 26.05 1.99 -5.72
CA ALA A 4 24.73 1.55 -6.18
C ALA A 4 24.72 0.01 -6.21
N GLN A 5 23.68 -0.61 -5.65
CA GLN A 5 23.54 -2.07 -5.67
C GLN A 5 23.62 -2.59 -7.11
N SER A 6 24.33 -3.70 -7.31
CA SER A 6 24.42 -4.30 -8.64
C SER A 6 23.06 -4.83 -9.08
N ARG A 7 22.86 -5.00 -10.39
CA ARG A 7 21.65 -5.65 -10.92
C ARG A 7 21.46 -7.04 -10.30
N ALA A 8 22.53 -7.82 -10.16
CA ALA A 8 22.47 -9.15 -9.55
C ALA A 8 21.97 -9.10 -8.08
N ASP A 9 22.46 -8.15 -7.28
CA ASP A 9 22.02 -7.98 -5.89
C ASP A 9 20.53 -7.63 -5.82
N LEU A 10 20.05 -6.78 -6.74
CA LEU A 10 18.64 -6.42 -6.83
C LEU A 10 17.80 -7.64 -7.24
N ILE A 11 18.27 -8.44 -8.19
CA ILE A 11 17.59 -9.68 -8.60
C ILE A 11 17.44 -10.62 -7.40
N GLU A 12 18.53 -10.87 -6.68
CA GLU A 12 18.52 -11.72 -5.48
C GLU A 12 17.55 -11.18 -4.43
N ALA A 13 17.63 -9.89 -4.12
CA ALA A 13 16.82 -9.23 -3.11
C ALA A 13 15.31 -9.25 -3.39
N PHE A 14 14.92 -9.12 -4.66
CA PHE A 14 13.52 -8.96 -5.06
C PHE A 14 12.90 -10.23 -5.65
N SER A 15 13.67 -11.27 -5.96
CA SER A 15 13.13 -12.55 -6.43
C SER A 15 12.28 -13.28 -5.38
N GLY A 16 11.48 -14.26 -5.82
CA GLY A 16 10.62 -15.09 -4.97
C GLY A 16 9.18 -14.63 -4.93
N ASP A 17 8.45 -15.07 -3.91
CA ASP A 17 7.01 -14.82 -3.79
C ASP A 17 6.68 -13.45 -3.20
N TRP A 18 5.65 -12.86 -3.77
CA TRP A 18 5.05 -11.58 -3.41
C TRP A 18 3.52 -11.66 -3.50
N PHE A 19 2.86 -10.79 -2.75
CA PHE A 19 1.42 -10.81 -2.55
C PHE A 19 0.85 -9.40 -2.62
N ILE A 20 -0.35 -9.30 -3.20
CA ILE A 20 -1.18 -8.11 -3.15
C ILE A 20 -2.44 -8.49 -2.39
N PHE A 21 -2.60 -7.94 -1.19
CA PHE A 21 -3.70 -8.25 -0.28
C PHE A 21 -4.99 -7.48 -0.58
N ASP A 22 -4.91 -6.52 -1.50
CA ASP A 22 -6.08 -5.80 -1.98
C ASP A 22 -7.03 -6.72 -2.74
N SER A 23 -8.26 -6.84 -2.27
CA SER A 23 -9.27 -7.71 -2.87
C SER A 23 -9.65 -7.30 -4.29
N ALA A 24 -9.48 -6.02 -4.67
CA ALA A 24 -9.71 -5.58 -6.04
C ALA A 24 -8.69 -6.19 -7.02
N ARG A 25 -7.53 -6.63 -6.52
CA ARG A 25 -6.47 -7.27 -7.29
C ARG A 25 -6.49 -8.79 -7.21
N GLY A 26 -7.20 -9.34 -6.23
CA GLY A 26 -7.36 -10.78 -6.02
C GLY A 26 -8.58 -11.36 -6.73
N THR A 27 -8.64 -12.69 -6.80
CA THR A 27 -9.81 -13.42 -7.31
C THR A 27 -10.47 -14.19 -6.17
N GLY A 28 -11.78 -14.00 -6.00
CA GLY A 28 -12.52 -14.59 -4.89
C GLY A 28 -11.99 -14.13 -3.54
N SER A 29 -11.62 -15.06 -2.67
CA SER A 29 -11.03 -14.77 -1.35
C SER A 29 -9.51 -14.89 -1.31
N SER A 30 -8.85 -15.10 -2.46
CA SER A 30 -7.40 -15.30 -2.52
C SER A 30 -6.69 -14.01 -2.90
N ALA A 31 -5.62 -13.68 -2.18
CA ALA A 31 -4.72 -12.60 -2.56
C ALA A 31 -4.05 -12.88 -3.91
N CYS A 32 -3.81 -11.85 -4.71
CA CYS A 32 -3.01 -11.99 -5.92
C CYS A 32 -1.56 -12.31 -5.53
N GLN A 33 -1.02 -13.39 -6.09
CA GLN A 33 0.35 -13.83 -5.85
C GLN A 33 1.18 -13.63 -7.11
N LEU A 34 2.37 -13.07 -6.94
CA LEU A 34 3.38 -12.90 -7.97
C LEU A 34 4.64 -13.66 -7.55
N SER A 35 5.19 -14.48 -8.44
CA SER A 35 6.46 -15.18 -8.22
C SER A 35 7.49 -14.64 -9.20
N LEU A 36 8.47 -13.91 -8.68
CA LEU A 36 9.52 -13.25 -9.44
C LEU A 36 10.71 -14.22 -9.60
N GLY A 37 10.96 -14.69 -10.82
CA GLY A 37 12.07 -15.58 -11.13
C GLY A 37 13.43 -14.86 -11.14
N THR A 38 14.52 -15.64 -11.15
CA THR A 38 15.90 -15.13 -11.07
C THR A 38 16.69 -15.27 -12.37
N GLN A 39 16.22 -16.09 -13.31
CA GLN A 39 16.95 -16.41 -14.53
C GLN A 39 16.47 -15.51 -15.67
N PRO A 40 17.33 -14.63 -16.23
CA PRO A 40 16.98 -13.81 -17.39
C PRO A 40 16.54 -14.65 -18.59
N THR A 41 15.59 -14.15 -19.37
CA THR A 41 15.14 -14.80 -20.63
C THR A 41 16.15 -14.70 -21.76
N ALA A 42 17.08 -13.74 -21.66
CA ALA A 42 18.24 -13.53 -22.53
C ALA A 42 19.38 -12.88 -21.74
N GLU A 43 20.59 -12.76 -22.31
CA GLU A 43 21.70 -12.02 -21.67
C GLU A 43 21.26 -10.58 -21.37
N ASP A 44 21.36 -10.18 -20.10
CA ASP A 44 20.84 -8.92 -19.55
C ASP A 44 19.34 -8.64 -19.77
N GLY A 45 18.57 -9.63 -20.21
CA GLY A 45 17.13 -9.54 -20.45
C GLY A 45 16.29 -9.57 -19.17
N PRO A 46 14.96 -9.35 -19.30
CA PRO A 46 14.04 -9.40 -18.17
C PRO A 46 13.94 -10.83 -17.61
N MET A 47 13.44 -10.95 -16.39
CA MET A 47 13.28 -12.22 -15.69
C MET A 47 11.81 -12.67 -15.74
N PRO A 48 11.53 -13.98 -15.75
CA PRO A 48 10.16 -14.48 -15.78
C PRO A 48 9.42 -14.08 -14.50
N LEU A 49 8.14 -13.77 -14.63
CA LEU A 49 7.21 -13.53 -13.55
C LEU A 49 5.97 -14.38 -13.80
N SER A 50 5.54 -15.14 -12.80
CA SER A 50 4.28 -15.87 -12.87
C SER A 50 3.28 -15.33 -11.85
N GLN A 51 2.01 -15.27 -12.24
CA GLN A 51 0.94 -14.77 -11.38
C GLN A 51 -0.08 -15.88 -11.05
N ARG A 52 -0.72 -15.77 -9.89
CA ARG A 52 -1.88 -16.59 -9.51
C ARG A 52 -2.90 -15.74 -8.79
N HIS A 53 -4.17 -16.05 -9.03
CA HIS A 53 -5.31 -15.40 -8.38
C HIS A 53 -5.38 -13.88 -8.61
N CYS A 54 -4.78 -13.36 -9.67
CA CYS A 54 -4.77 -11.94 -9.96
C CYS A 54 -5.92 -11.54 -10.91
N THR A 55 -6.36 -10.29 -10.81
CA THR A 55 -7.24 -9.64 -11.78
C THR A 55 -6.43 -8.72 -12.69
N ALA A 56 -7.06 -8.24 -13.78
CA ALA A 56 -6.42 -7.29 -14.68
C ALA A 56 -5.97 -6.01 -13.94
N PRO A 57 -4.86 -5.37 -14.36
CA PRO A 57 -3.97 -5.77 -15.46
C PRO A 57 -2.95 -6.85 -15.09
N LEU A 58 -2.91 -7.28 -13.83
CA LEU A 58 -1.91 -8.20 -13.29
C LEU A 58 -2.09 -9.65 -13.76
N THR A 59 -3.14 -9.96 -14.54
CA THR A 59 -3.26 -11.26 -15.22
C THR A 59 -2.24 -11.41 -16.35
N ASP A 60 -1.81 -10.29 -16.93
CA ASP A 60 -1.09 -10.26 -18.20
C ASP A 60 0.42 -10.07 -18.01
N VAL A 61 0.87 -9.89 -16.76
CA VAL A 61 2.29 -9.79 -16.43
C VAL A 61 3.00 -11.11 -16.73
N ALA A 62 4.10 -11.01 -17.48
CA ALA A 62 4.87 -12.16 -17.93
C ALA A 62 6.33 -12.09 -17.45
N VAL A 63 6.89 -10.89 -17.36
CA VAL A 63 8.27 -10.68 -16.96
C VAL A 63 8.40 -9.47 -16.03
N TRP A 64 9.53 -9.40 -15.34
CA TRP A 64 9.93 -8.25 -14.57
C TRP A 64 11.39 -7.88 -14.85
N ASP A 65 11.74 -6.63 -14.65
CA ASP A 65 13.10 -6.14 -14.81
C ASP A 65 13.38 -5.00 -13.82
N VAL A 66 14.66 -4.62 -13.73
CA VAL A 66 15.11 -3.47 -12.94
C VAL A 66 15.51 -2.35 -13.88
N GLN A 67 14.72 -1.28 -13.90
CA GLN A 67 14.98 -0.09 -14.71
C GLN A 67 15.06 1.14 -13.81
N GLN A 68 16.15 1.91 -13.93
CA GLN A 68 16.37 3.13 -13.14
C GLN A 68 16.22 2.94 -11.61
N GLY A 69 16.58 1.75 -11.11
CA GLY A 69 16.46 1.41 -9.69
C GLY A 69 15.05 1.08 -9.22
N GLN A 70 14.11 0.88 -10.14
CA GLN A 70 12.75 0.45 -9.89
C GLN A 70 12.49 -0.90 -10.56
N LEU A 71 11.58 -1.68 -9.97
CA LEU A 71 11.07 -2.88 -10.60
C LEU A 71 10.00 -2.47 -11.61
N VAL A 72 10.08 -3.01 -12.82
CA VAL A 72 9.08 -2.82 -13.86
C VAL A 72 8.47 -4.17 -14.18
N PHE A 73 7.16 -4.27 -14.10
CA PHE A 73 6.39 -5.44 -14.52
C PHE A 73 5.90 -5.22 -15.95
N VAL A 74 6.05 -6.23 -16.79
CA VAL A 74 5.84 -6.12 -18.23
C VAL A 74 5.04 -7.32 -18.75
N ASP A 75 4.16 -7.08 -19.71
CA ASP A 75 3.42 -8.13 -20.42
C ASP A 75 4.29 -8.87 -21.47
N GLU A 76 3.71 -9.85 -22.16
CA GLU A 76 4.41 -10.59 -23.23
C GLU A 76 4.77 -9.71 -24.45
N ALA A 77 4.06 -8.60 -24.65
CA ALA A 77 4.29 -7.66 -25.76
C ALA A 77 5.39 -6.63 -25.45
N GLY A 78 5.91 -6.60 -24.22
CA GLY A 78 6.87 -5.60 -23.78
C GLY A 78 6.25 -4.32 -23.22
N THR A 79 4.94 -4.29 -22.99
CA THR A 79 4.22 -3.15 -22.41
C THR A 79 4.40 -3.10 -20.90
N PRO A 80 4.86 -1.98 -20.32
CA PRO A 80 4.90 -1.83 -18.87
C PRO A 80 3.49 -1.84 -18.27
N LEU A 81 3.29 -2.67 -17.24
CA LEU A 81 2.04 -2.78 -16.48
C LEU A 81 2.13 -2.14 -15.10
N ALA A 82 3.31 -2.14 -14.49
CA ALA A 82 3.54 -1.51 -13.20
C ALA A 82 5.00 -1.04 -13.06
N GLN A 83 5.19 0.05 -12.32
CA GLN A 83 6.52 0.53 -11.92
C GLN A 83 6.55 0.67 -10.39
N LEU A 84 7.47 -0.04 -9.75
CA LEU A 84 7.49 -0.27 -8.31
C LEU A 84 8.85 0.09 -7.73
N GLY A 85 8.84 0.70 -6.54
CA GLY A 85 10.03 0.90 -5.73
C GLY A 85 9.74 0.59 -4.27
N GLY A 86 10.78 0.56 -3.45
CA GLY A 86 10.63 0.32 -2.02
C GLY A 86 11.79 -0.49 -1.47
N ASN A 87 11.47 -1.46 -0.63
CA ASN A 87 12.44 -2.30 0.04
C ASN A 87 12.13 -3.78 -0.18
N GLN A 88 13.00 -4.66 0.33
CA GLN A 88 12.93 -6.11 0.13
C GLN A 88 11.70 -6.80 0.73
N ARG A 89 10.89 -6.06 1.50
CA ARG A 89 9.67 -6.55 2.15
C ARG A 89 8.39 -5.99 1.55
N ARG A 90 8.42 -4.74 1.11
CA ARG A 90 7.28 -4.03 0.52
C ARG A 90 7.73 -3.15 -0.64
N LEU A 91 7.13 -3.44 -1.77
CA LEU A 91 7.16 -2.66 -2.99
C LEU A 91 5.86 -1.86 -3.10
N THR A 92 5.99 -0.62 -3.57
CA THR A 92 4.88 0.30 -3.77
C THR A 92 5.09 1.04 -5.07
N GLY A 93 4.02 1.34 -5.78
CA GLY A 93 4.09 2.14 -6.99
C GLY A 93 2.73 2.29 -7.64
N ASN A 94 2.73 2.38 -8.96
CA ASN A 94 1.52 2.62 -9.73
C ASN A 94 1.39 1.59 -10.85
N LEU A 95 0.15 1.24 -11.16
CA LEU A 95 -0.20 0.54 -12.38
C LEU A 95 -0.18 1.53 -13.55
N ALA A 96 0.35 1.10 -14.69
CA ALA A 96 0.49 1.94 -15.87
C ALA A 96 -0.85 2.32 -16.56
N PRO A 97 -1.89 1.45 -16.62
CA PRO A 97 -3.11 1.77 -17.36
C PRO A 97 -3.89 2.99 -16.84
N ASP A 98 -3.93 3.17 -15.52
CA ASP A 98 -4.80 4.13 -14.83
C ASP A 98 -4.07 4.97 -13.77
N GLY A 99 -2.81 4.67 -13.48
CA GLY A 99 -2.05 5.33 -12.42
C GLY A 99 -2.50 4.94 -11.01
N GLU A 100 -3.33 3.90 -10.86
CA GLU A 100 -3.77 3.44 -9.54
C GLU A 100 -2.56 2.92 -8.74
N GLY A 101 -2.49 3.34 -7.48
CA GLY A 101 -1.49 2.84 -6.55
C GLY A 101 -1.60 1.33 -6.36
N VAL A 102 -0.47 0.68 -6.06
CA VAL A 102 -0.42 -0.74 -5.71
C VAL A 102 0.62 -0.98 -4.62
N VAL A 103 0.30 -1.92 -3.73
CA VAL A 103 1.18 -2.43 -2.68
C VAL A 103 1.43 -3.90 -2.94
N VAL A 104 2.71 -4.27 -3.09
CA VAL A 104 3.17 -5.64 -3.32
C VAL A 104 4.11 -6.02 -2.17
N GLU A 105 3.82 -7.09 -1.45
CA GLU A 105 4.52 -7.43 -0.20
C GLU A 105 4.94 -8.88 -0.13
N ARG A 106 5.97 -9.17 0.68
CA ARG A 106 6.24 -10.55 1.11
C ARG A 106 5.08 -11.06 1.97
N ALA A 107 4.92 -12.37 2.08
CA ALA A 107 3.87 -12.99 2.89
C ALA A 107 3.83 -12.49 4.34
N ASN A 108 5.00 -12.17 4.92
CA ASN A 108 5.13 -11.66 6.27
C ASN A 108 4.92 -10.13 6.40
N GLY A 109 4.66 -9.42 5.29
CA GLY A 109 4.53 -7.97 5.25
C GLY A 109 5.85 -7.21 5.46
N ASP A 110 5.75 -5.94 5.83
CA ASP A 110 6.90 -5.07 6.15
C ASP A 110 7.45 -5.27 7.58
N GLY A 111 6.74 -6.02 8.42
CA GLY A 111 7.03 -6.28 9.83
C GLY A 111 6.18 -5.47 10.82
N SER A 112 5.54 -4.39 10.37
CA SER A 112 4.65 -3.56 11.21
C SER A 112 3.36 -4.29 11.58
N ASN A 113 2.91 -5.19 10.71
CA ASN A 113 1.76 -6.06 10.94
C ASN A 113 1.92 -6.92 12.21
N LEU A 114 3.13 -7.39 12.52
CA LEU A 114 3.38 -8.20 13.71
C LEU A 114 3.18 -7.38 14.98
N GLU A 115 3.73 -6.15 15.02
CA GLU A 115 3.59 -5.24 16.16
C GLU A 115 2.11 -4.88 16.39
N ILE A 116 1.40 -4.52 15.31
CA ILE A 116 -0.03 -4.22 15.37
C ILE A 116 -0.82 -5.44 15.84
N ALA A 117 -0.56 -6.62 15.28
CA ALA A 117 -1.27 -7.85 15.65
C ALA A 117 -1.04 -8.23 17.12
N GLN A 118 0.20 -8.10 17.62
CA GLN A 118 0.51 -8.34 19.03
C GLN A 118 -0.21 -7.35 19.95
N ALA A 119 -0.22 -6.06 19.58
CA ALA A 119 -0.92 -5.02 20.32
C ALA A 119 -2.44 -5.29 20.36
N VAL A 120 -3.06 -5.61 19.22
CA VAL A 120 -4.49 -5.99 19.16
C VAL A 120 -4.78 -7.26 19.95
N GLN A 121 -3.89 -8.26 19.94
CA GLN A 121 -4.05 -9.45 20.77
C GLN A 121 -4.00 -9.13 22.26
N LYS A 122 -3.16 -8.18 22.69
CA LYS A 122 -3.06 -7.73 24.09
C LYS A 122 -4.31 -6.98 24.55
N TYR A 123 -4.79 -6.02 23.74
CA TYR A 123 -5.86 -5.09 24.13
C TYR A 123 -7.27 -5.46 23.63
N ARG A 124 -7.37 -6.42 22.70
CA ARG A 124 -8.61 -6.94 22.11
C ARG A 124 -9.42 -5.93 21.28
N CYS A 125 -8.90 -4.74 21.01
CA CYS A 125 -9.51 -3.76 20.10
C CYS A 125 -8.44 -2.84 19.51
N PHE A 126 -8.82 -2.04 18.51
CA PHE A 126 -8.12 -0.80 18.17
C PHE A 126 -8.76 0.34 18.97
N PHE A 127 -7.97 1.30 19.45
CA PHE A 127 -8.48 2.53 20.07
C PHE A 127 -8.68 3.64 19.05
N LEU A 128 -9.59 4.58 19.33
CA LEU A 128 -9.84 5.76 18.49
C LEU A 128 -8.78 6.85 18.71
N GLY A 129 -7.79 6.92 17.81
CA GLY A 129 -6.75 7.96 17.85
C GLY A 129 -6.00 8.01 19.17
N VAL A 130 -6.23 9.07 19.95
CA VAL A 130 -5.63 9.26 21.28
C VAL A 130 -6.55 8.92 22.45
N SER A 131 -7.78 8.47 22.22
CA SER A 131 -8.72 8.14 23.27
C SER A 131 -8.43 6.78 23.93
N SER A 132 -9.25 6.43 24.91
CA SER A 132 -9.34 5.10 25.52
C SER A 132 -10.51 4.27 24.99
N ASP A 133 -11.27 4.80 24.02
CA ASP A 133 -12.44 4.14 23.47
C ASP A 133 -12.04 3.18 22.35
N CYS A 134 -12.60 1.98 22.38
CA CYS A 134 -12.41 1.01 21.32
C CYS A 134 -13.20 1.43 20.07
N ALA A 135 -12.57 1.27 18.91
CA ALA A 135 -13.19 1.40 17.60
C ALA A 135 -14.34 0.39 17.45
N SER A 136 -15.49 0.89 16.97
CA SER A 136 -16.62 0.07 16.57
C SER A 136 -16.37 -0.58 15.21
N GLU A 137 -17.25 -1.50 14.79
CA GLU A 137 -17.20 -2.05 13.43
C GLU A 137 -17.33 -0.97 12.36
N GLU A 138 -18.12 0.08 12.63
CA GLU A 138 -18.29 1.21 11.71
C GLU A 138 -16.99 1.97 11.50
N ASP A 139 -16.26 2.24 12.59
CA ASP A 139 -14.97 2.95 12.54
C ASP A 139 -13.90 2.16 11.75
N LEU A 140 -14.07 0.84 11.62
CA LEU A 140 -13.14 -0.06 10.93
C LEU A 140 -13.53 -0.32 9.46
N LYS A 141 -14.67 0.19 8.98
CA LYS A 141 -15.01 0.11 7.56
C LYS A 141 -14.04 0.91 6.71
N ALA A 142 -13.77 0.42 5.50
CA ALA A 142 -13.03 1.19 4.51
C ALA A 142 -13.93 2.33 3.97
N PRO A 143 -13.34 3.46 3.54
CA PRO A 143 -14.12 4.54 2.92
C PRO A 143 -14.81 4.04 1.65
N GLU A 144 -16.08 4.42 1.48
CA GLU A 144 -16.85 4.10 0.29
C GLU A 144 -16.63 5.17 -0.77
N PHE A 145 -16.27 4.75 -1.98
CA PHE A 145 -16.07 5.64 -3.12
C PHE A 145 -17.34 5.63 -3.98
N PRO A 146 -18.06 6.76 -4.08
CA PRO A 146 -19.30 6.84 -4.85
C PRO A 146 -19.02 6.65 -6.34
N GLN A 147 -19.61 5.61 -6.94
CA GLN A 147 -19.36 5.25 -8.34
C GLN A 147 -19.94 6.26 -9.35
N GLU A 148 -20.96 7.02 -8.95
CA GLU A 148 -21.68 7.97 -9.81
C GLU A 148 -21.26 9.43 -9.62
N ALA A 149 -20.31 9.71 -8.72
CA ALA A 149 -19.83 11.07 -8.49
C ALA A 149 -18.88 11.53 -9.60
N GLU A 150 -18.90 12.83 -9.91
CA GLU A 150 -17.96 13.46 -10.85
C GLU A 150 -16.50 13.29 -10.42
N GLN A 151 -16.27 13.22 -9.11
CA GLN A 151 -14.99 12.90 -8.49
C GLN A 151 -15.19 11.65 -7.65
N GLN A 152 -14.45 10.58 -7.97
CA GLN A 152 -14.45 9.34 -7.18
C GLN A 152 -13.60 9.53 -5.92
N THR A 153 -14.08 10.38 -5.01
CA THR A 153 -13.42 10.65 -3.72
C THR A 153 -14.30 10.20 -2.57
N ALA A 154 -13.65 9.86 -1.47
CA ALA A 154 -14.30 9.57 -0.20
C ALA A 154 -13.79 10.54 0.88
N SER A 155 -14.58 10.76 1.93
CA SER A 155 -14.19 11.56 3.08
C SER A 155 -13.65 10.66 4.21
N ILE A 156 -12.56 11.07 4.84
CA ILE A 156 -12.07 10.48 6.10
C ILE A 156 -11.78 11.55 7.14
N GLU A 157 -12.04 11.22 8.40
CA GLU A 157 -11.68 12.07 9.54
C GLU A 157 -10.44 11.54 10.24
N THR A 158 -9.43 12.38 10.38
CA THR A 158 -8.26 12.07 11.21
C THR A 158 -8.60 12.14 12.71
N LEU A 159 -8.18 11.16 13.50
CA LEU A 159 -8.49 11.04 14.94
C LEU A 159 -7.35 11.56 15.86
N GLY A 160 -6.32 12.14 15.25
CA GLY A 160 -5.14 12.67 15.89
C GLY A 160 -4.17 13.18 14.82
N ASN A 161 -2.99 13.65 15.22
CA ASN A 161 -1.99 14.08 14.24
C ASN A 161 -1.49 12.87 13.45
N VAL A 162 -1.75 12.83 12.14
CA VAL A 162 -1.38 11.69 11.29
C VAL A 162 -0.25 12.05 10.36
N VAL A 163 0.77 11.20 10.31
CA VAL A 163 1.90 11.36 9.40
C VAL A 163 1.48 10.99 7.98
N ALA A 164 1.57 11.94 7.07
CA ALA A 164 1.36 11.73 5.65
C ALA A 164 2.70 11.37 4.98
N ARG A 165 2.70 10.33 4.15
CA ARG A 165 3.91 9.70 3.60
C ARG A 165 3.92 9.71 2.08
N SER A 166 5.09 9.69 1.48
CA SER A 166 5.22 9.68 0.01
C SER A 166 4.75 8.38 -0.63
N GLN A 167 4.77 7.27 0.10
CA GLN A 167 4.39 5.93 -0.37
C GLN A 167 3.64 5.18 0.75
N PRO A 168 2.81 4.17 0.43
CA PRO A 168 2.01 3.42 1.41
C PRO A 168 2.85 2.40 2.21
N ARG A 169 3.89 2.89 2.90
CA ARG A 169 4.78 2.13 3.78
C ARG A 169 5.37 2.99 4.88
N ARG A 170 5.68 2.41 6.04
CA ARG A 170 6.07 3.19 7.24
C ARG A 170 7.49 3.73 7.21
N ASP A 171 8.35 3.22 6.35
CA ASP A 171 9.73 3.66 6.19
C ASP A 171 9.92 4.65 5.04
N SER A 172 8.87 4.99 4.27
CA SER A 172 8.97 6.02 3.24
C SER A 172 9.07 7.41 3.84
N SER A 173 9.56 8.37 3.06
CA SER A 173 9.69 9.76 3.49
C SER A 173 8.37 10.35 3.95
N GLN A 174 8.44 11.15 5.02
CA GLN A 174 7.32 11.96 5.49
C GLN A 174 7.16 13.17 4.56
N VAL A 175 5.94 13.37 4.07
CA VAL A 175 5.54 14.55 3.28
C VAL A 175 5.06 15.65 4.22
N GLY A 176 4.35 15.28 5.29
CA GLY A 176 3.84 16.22 6.27
C GLY A 176 3.10 15.54 7.41
N THR A 177 2.35 16.34 8.16
CA THR A 177 1.47 15.88 9.23
C THR A 177 0.13 16.56 9.05
N ILE A 178 -0.95 15.77 9.09
CA ILE A 178 -2.32 16.25 9.04
C ILE A 178 -2.80 16.38 10.50
N PRO A 179 -3.33 17.56 10.91
CA PRO A 179 -3.85 17.74 12.26
C PRO A 179 -5.00 16.76 12.56
N GLY A 180 -5.17 16.38 13.83
CA GLY A 180 -6.34 15.62 14.24
C GLY A 180 -7.65 16.40 14.08
N ASN A 181 -8.75 15.67 14.00
CA ASN A 181 -10.11 16.15 13.74
C ASN A 181 -10.22 16.93 12.42
N THR A 182 -9.41 16.55 11.44
CA THR A 182 -9.46 17.12 10.08
C THR A 182 -10.19 16.17 9.15
N CYS A 183 -11.22 16.68 8.47
CA CYS A 183 -11.90 16.00 7.38
C CYS A 183 -11.14 16.20 6.06
N ILE A 184 -10.69 15.12 5.44
CA ILE A 184 -9.90 15.14 4.21
C ILE A 184 -10.56 14.27 3.13
N GLN A 185 -10.43 14.72 1.88
CA GLN A 185 -10.81 13.93 0.71
C GLN A 185 -9.67 12.99 0.33
N VAL A 186 -10.02 11.73 0.10
CA VAL A 186 -9.12 10.70 -0.42
C VAL A 186 -9.64 10.19 -1.76
N ASP A 187 -8.74 9.84 -2.66
CA ASP A 187 -9.07 9.39 -4.02
C ASP A 187 -8.72 7.91 -4.27
N GLN A 188 -8.08 7.26 -3.30
CA GLN A 188 -7.77 5.84 -3.34
C GLN A 188 -7.53 5.31 -1.93
N CYS A 189 -7.96 4.07 -1.65
CA CYS A 189 -7.47 3.32 -0.49
C CYS A 189 -6.99 1.93 -0.92
N LEU A 190 -5.87 1.49 -0.34
CA LEU A 190 -5.22 0.21 -0.57
C LEU A 190 -5.17 -0.62 0.70
N VAL A 191 -5.31 -1.94 0.54
CA VAL A 191 -5.11 -2.88 1.65
C VAL A 191 -3.70 -3.48 1.59
N ALA A 192 -2.95 -3.26 2.66
CA ALA A 192 -1.66 -3.87 2.92
C ALA A 192 -1.74 -4.82 4.12
N SER A 193 -0.68 -5.60 4.35
CA SER A 193 -0.56 -6.51 5.49
C SER A 193 -0.71 -5.83 6.86
N ASP A 194 -0.40 -4.53 6.95
CA ASP A 194 -0.51 -3.72 8.17
C ASP A 194 -1.82 -2.90 8.25
N GLY A 195 -2.69 -3.03 7.25
CA GLY A 195 -4.02 -2.41 7.23
C GLY A 195 -4.26 -1.51 6.03
N LEU A 196 -5.24 -0.63 6.17
CA LEU A 196 -5.69 0.28 5.13
C LEU A 196 -4.75 1.49 5.01
N TRP A 197 -4.44 1.86 3.77
CA TRP A 197 -3.70 3.07 3.42
C TRP A 197 -4.54 3.90 2.45
N CYS A 198 -4.82 5.16 2.78
CA CYS A 198 -5.56 6.05 1.88
C CYS A 198 -4.70 7.17 1.34
N ARG A 199 -4.94 7.53 0.08
CA ARG A 199 -4.23 8.52 -0.70
C ARG A 199 -5.01 9.84 -0.67
N ALA A 200 -4.34 10.92 -0.31
CA ALA A 200 -4.91 12.26 -0.22
C ALA A 200 -4.04 13.28 -0.95
N GLY A 201 -4.67 14.37 -1.41
CA GLY A 201 -3.95 15.56 -1.85
C GLY A 201 -3.31 16.29 -0.67
N PHE A 202 -2.06 16.71 -0.83
CA PHE A 202 -1.28 17.46 0.16
C PHE A 202 -0.52 18.59 -0.55
N GLY A 203 -1.20 19.74 -0.71
CA GLY A 203 -0.72 20.82 -1.59
C GLY A 203 -0.60 20.34 -3.04
N ASP A 204 0.56 20.54 -3.65
CA ASP A 204 0.87 20.08 -5.02
C ASP A 204 1.35 18.62 -5.08
N THR A 205 1.34 17.91 -3.95
CA THR A 205 1.83 16.53 -3.85
C THR A 205 0.73 15.59 -3.40
N THR A 206 0.89 14.32 -3.71
CA THR A 206 0.04 13.26 -3.18
C THR A 206 0.72 12.59 -1.99
N ALA A 207 -0.05 12.23 -0.96
CA ALA A 207 0.47 11.53 0.20
C ALA A 207 -0.44 10.38 0.63
N TRP A 208 0.15 9.42 1.33
CA TRP A 208 -0.47 8.21 1.84
C TRP A 208 -0.54 8.24 3.35
N ILE A 209 -1.67 7.80 3.88
CA ILE A 209 -1.99 7.85 5.30
C ILE A 209 -2.40 6.44 5.74
N ALA A 210 -1.73 5.90 6.76
CA ALA A 210 -2.04 4.58 7.30
C ALA A 210 -3.15 4.67 8.34
N ARG A 211 -4.19 3.84 8.24
CA ARG A 211 -5.27 3.77 9.22
C ARG A 211 -4.78 3.19 10.53
N ASN A 212 -4.06 2.09 10.49
CA ASN A 212 -3.64 1.40 11.70
C ASN A 212 -2.29 1.95 12.18
N ALA A 213 -2.08 2.04 13.47
CA ALA A 213 -0.77 2.34 14.05
C ALA A 213 -0.63 1.77 15.46
N VAL A 214 0.59 1.80 15.99
CA VAL A 214 0.86 1.52 17.40
C VAL A 214 1.32 2.81 18.07
N ARG A 215 0.47 3.38 18.92
CA ARG A 215 0.76 4.60 19.68
C ARG A 215 1.74 4.26 20.80
N GLN A 216 2.86 4.98 20.81
CA GLN A 216 3.93 4.84 21.82
C GLN A 216 4.47 3.40 21.93
N GLY A 217 4.44 2.62 20.84
CA GLY A 217 4.91 1.23 20.82
C GLY A 217 4.08 0.27 21.68
N GLU A 218 2.89 0.67 22.12
CA GLU A 218 2.05 -0.15 22.99
C GLU A 218 0.59 -0.26 22.51
N TRP A 219 -0.07 0.85 22.20
CA TRP A 219 -1.52 0.87 22.04
C TRP A 219 -1.92 0.79 20.56
N PRO A 220 -2.67 -0.23 20.11
CA PRO A 220 -3.14 -0.31 18.74
C PRO A 220 -4.22 0.74 18.52
N ILE A 221 -4.05 1.62 17.53
CA ILE A 221 -5.00 2.70 17.25
C ILE A 221 -5.44 2.66 15.79
N ILE A 222 -6.64 3.19 15.52
CA ILE A 222 -6.93 3.75 14.21
C ILE A 222 -6.65 5.26 14.22
N THR A 223 -6.03 5.76 13.16
CA THR A 223 -5.62 7.15 12.99
C THR A 223 -6.64 7.98 12.24
N PHE A 224 -7.55 7.32 11.52
CA PHE A 224 -8.69 7.92 10.87
C PHE A 224 -9.87 6.95 10.83
N ARG A 225 -11.07 7.50 10.66
CA ARG A 225 -12.31 6.76 10.39
C ARG A 225 -12.93 7.20 9.07
N SER A 226 -13.79 6.34 8.53
CA SER A 226 -14.55 6.64 7.32
C SER A 226 -15.66 7.63 7.65
N ASP A 227 -15.92 8.52 6.68
CA ASP A 227 -16.95 9.55 6.74
C ASP A 227 -16.64 10.72 7.68
N CYS A 228 -16.90 11.91 7.16
CA CYS A 228 -16.98 13.15 7.91
C CYS A 228 -17.76 14.16 7.10
N THR A 229 -18.65 14.87 7.77
CA THR A 229 -19.24 16.09 7.24
C THR A 229 -18.24 17.22 7.49
N GLN A 230 -17.81 17.89 6.42
CA GLN A 230 -17.28 19.24 6.60
C GLN A 230 -18.45 20.08 7.10
N ASP A 231 -18.45 20.42 8.39
CA ASP A 231 -19.27 21.51 8.86
C ASP A 231 -18.74 22.77 8.16
N ASN A 232 -19.45 23.21 7.12
CA ASN A 232 -19.22 24.49 6.48
C ASN A 232 -19.58 25.58 7.49
N GLU A 233 -18.63 25.96 8.35
CA GLU A 233 -18.68 27.24 9.08
C GLU A 233 -18.27 28.42 8.17
#